data_AF-A0ABD4QQD9-F1
#
_entry.id   AF-A0ABD4QQD9-F1
#
_cell.length_a   1.000
_cell.length_b   1.000
_cell.length_c   1.000
_cell.angle_alpha   90.00
_cell.angle_beta   90.00
_cell.angle_gamma   90.00
#
_symmetry.space_group_name_H-M   'P 1'
#
loop_
_entity.id
_entity.type
_entity.pdbx_description
1 polymer ?
#
loop_
_entity_poly.entity_id
_entity_poly.type
_entity_poly.pdbx_seq_one_letter_code
_entity_poly.pdbx_strand_id
1 'polypeptide(L)'
;MGDILPFSITNEMAVLISLFGPPIGKWIYSKARQHTSKAKELALFRGLRYWKRERRLKHIKKLRRTRSIEPLVNDQIAQANTYFLIFWIMVLFYTYLLIGSPVKEVFNINKWTSLLLASPIYYFEIKWLVASGKKQELLRVMRRKRA
;
A
#
# COMPACT_ATOMS: atom_id res chain seq x y z
N MET A 1 -20.11 -6.25 28.13
CA MET A 1 -19.65 -6.93 26.91
C MET A 1 -20.89 -7.11 26.05
N GLY A 2 -21.30 -6.21 25.15
CA GLY A 2 -20.55 -5.45 24.17
C GLY A 2 -21.03 -5.94 22.80
N ASP A 3 -22.26 -5.59 22.43
CA ASP A 3 -22.88 -5.92 21.15
C ASP A 3 -22.17 -5.16 20.02
N ILE A 4 -21.41 -5.88 19.19
CA ILE A 4 -20.58 -5.31 18.11
C ILE A 4 -21.31 -5.32 16.75
N LEU A 5 -22.63 -5.45 16.72
CA LEU A 5 -23.42 -5.36 15.48
C LEU A 5 -24.57 -4.37 15.63
N PRO A 6 -24.86 -3.52 14.62
CA PRO A 6 -25.87 -2.46 14.70
C PRO A 6 -27.32 -2.97 14.65
N PHE A 7 -27.56 -4.24 14.96
CA PHE A 7 -28.88 -4.88 14.95
C PHE A 7 -28.98 -5.92 16.08
N SER A 8 -30.08 -5.92 16.83
CA SER A 8 -30.36 -6.87 17.90
C SER A 8 -30.67 -8.26 17.32
N ILE A 9 -29.71 -9.17 17.41
CA ILE A 9 -29.90 -10.57 16.99
C ILE A 9 -30.66 -11.28 18.11
N THR A 10 -31.95 -11.54 17.92
CA THR A 10 -32.74 -12.41 18.81
C THR A 10 -32.16 -13.83 18.80
N ASN A 11 -32.23 -14.57 19.91
CA ASN A 11 -31.68 -15.93 20.02
C ASN A 11 -32.14 -16.88 18.90
N GLU A 12 -33.39 -16.71 18.44
CA GLU A 12 -33.95 -17.46 17.31
C GLU A 12 -33.24 -17.17 15.98
N MET A 13 -32.81 -15.92 15.76
CA MET A 13 -32.05 -15.51 14.58
C MET A 13 -30.63 -16.06 14.61
N ALA A 14 -30.00 -16.13 15.78
CA ALA A 14 -28.67 -16.73 15.94
C ALA A 14 -28.68 -18.23 15.62
N VAL A 15 -29.74 -18.95 16.04
CA VAL A 15 -29.95 -20.37 15.72
C VAL A 15 -30.23 -20.57 14.22
N LEU A 16 -31.03 -19.69 13.62
CA LEU A 16 -31.28 -19.73 12.18
C LEU A 16 -30.01 -19.48 11.34
N ILE A 17 -29.18 -18.52 11.74
CA ILE A 17 -27.91 -18.23 11.05
C ILE A 17 -26.93 -19.39 11.22
N SER A 18 -26.87 -20.05 12.37
CA SER A 18 -25.98 -21.19 12.58
C SER A 18 -26.43 -22.45 11.83
N LEU A 19 -27.75 -22.68 11.71
CA LEU A 19 -28.31 -23.83 11.01
C LEU A 19 -28.27 -23.67 9.48
N PHE A 20 -28.64 -22.49 8.98
CA PHE A 20 -28.72 -22.22 7.54
C PHE A 20 -27.45 -21.58 6.97
N GLY A 21 -26.56 -21.03 7.79
CA GLY A 21 -25.29 -20.44 7.36
C GLY A 21 -24.39 -21.41 6.57
N PRO A 22 -24.15 -22.64 7.05
CA PRO A 22 -23.31 -23.60 6.33
C PRO A 22 -23.85 -24.03 4.95
N PRO A 23 -25.14 -24.39 4.78
CA PRO A 23 -25.67 -24.75 3.46
C PRO A 23 -25.79 -23.55 2.51
N ILE A 24 -26.22 -22.37 3.01
CA ILE A 24 -26.30 -21.14 2.21
C ILE A 24 -24.89 -20.72 1.77
N GLY A 25 -23.91 -20.78 2.67
CA GLY A 25 -22.51 -20.50 2.36
C GLY A 25 -21.94 -21.41 1.28
N LYS A 26 -22.21 -22.72 1.35
CA LYS A 26 -21.80 -23.68 0.31
C LYS A 26 -22.49 -23.41 -1.04
N TRP A 27 -23.76 -23.02 -1.04
CA TRP A 27 -24.52 -22.71 -2.25
C TRP A 27 -24.07 -21.41 -2.91
N ILE A 28 -23.82 -20.36 -2.13
CA ILE A 28 -23.25 -19.10 -2.62
C ILE A 28 -21.83 -19.34 -3.15
N TYR A 29 -21.01 -20.11 -2.43
CA TYR A 29 -19.65 -20.42 -2.86
C TYR A 29 -19.61 -21.19 -4.18
N SER A 30 -20.48 -22.20 -4.34
CA SER A 30 -20.54 -23.00 -5.57
C SER A 30 -21.02 -22.17 -6.77
N LYS A 31 -22.03 -21.32 -6.56
CA LYS A 31 -22.57 -20.43 -7.60
C LYS A 31 -21.59 -19.32 -7.98
N ALA A 32 -20.92 -18.72 -7.00
CA ALA A 32 -19.84 -17.75 -7.24
C ALA A 32 -18.66 -18.37 -8.01
N ARG A 33 -18.31 -19.63 -7.72
CA ARG A 33 -17.27 -20.36 -8.45
C ARG A 33 -17.64 -20.59 -9.92
N GLN A 34 -18.91 -20.83 -10.21
CA GLN A 34 -19.42 -21.02 -11.57
C GLN A 34 -19.48 -19.70 -12.37
N HIS A 35 -19.79 -18.58 -11.73
CA HIS A 35 -19.74 -17.27 -12.38
C HIS A 35 -18.30 -16.77 -12.59
N THR A 36 -17.38 -17.07 -11.67
CA THR A 36 -15.96 -16.69 -11.81
C THR A 36 -15.21 -17.48 -12.88
N SER A 37 -15.61 -18.73 -13.17
CA SER A 37 -15.05 -19.50 -14.30
C SER A 37 -15.50 -18.93 -15.65
N LYS A 38 -16.76 -18.50 -15.78
CA LYS A 38 -17.27 -17.80 -16.98
C LYS A 38 -16.66 -16.39 -17.13
N ALA A 39 -16.46 -15.67 -16.03
CA ALA A 39 -15.82 -14.35 -16.06
C ALA A 39 -14.35 -14.42 -16.53
N LYS A 40 -13.62 -15.51 -16.21
CA LYS A 40 -12.25 -15.74 -16.74
C LYS A 40 -12.20 -15.90 -18.27
N GLU A 41 -13.32 -16.23 -18.89
CA GLU A 41 -13.43 -16.45 -20.34
C GLU A 41 -13.67 -15.16 -21.12
N LEU A 42 -14.18 -14.11 -20.46
CA LEU A 42 -14.36 -12.79 -21.06
C LEU A 42 -13.00 -12.23 -21.52
N ALA A 43 -12.94 -11.80 -22.78
CA ALA A 43 -11.76 -11.24 -23.42
C ALA A 43 -11.14 -10.08 -22.62
N LEU A 44 -11.94 -9.37 -21.82
CA LEU A 44 -11.49 -8.31 -20.90
C LEU A 44 -10.55 -8.83 -19.81
N PHE A 45 -10.84 -9.97 -19.19
CA PHE A 45 -9.96 -10.55 -18.17
C PHE A 45 -8.69 -11.14 -18.79
N ARG A 46 -8.76 -11.67 -20.01
CA ARG A 46 -7.56 -12.05 -20.78
C ARG A 46 -6.73 -10.80 -21.08
N GLY A 47 -7.34 -9.73 -21.60
CA GLY A 47 -6.70 -8.44 -21.87
C GLY A 47 -6.04 -7.82 -20.63
N LEU A 48 -6.73 -7.80 -19.49
CA LEU A 48 -6.15 -7.37 -18.21
C LEU A 48 -4.94 -8.20 -17.81
N ARG A 49 -5.00 -9.52 -18.04
CA ARG A 49 -3.91 -10.45 -17.72
C ARG A 49 -2.70 -10.22 -18.63
N TYR A 50 -2.92 -10.01 -19.93
CA TYR A 50 -1.87 -9.63 -20.89
C TYR A 50 -1.27 -8.27 -20.55
N TRP A 51 -2.09 -7.26 -20.27
CA TRP A 51 -1.65 -5.93 -19.86
C TRP A 51 -0.80 -5.97 -18.57
N LYS A 52 -1.25 -6.70 -17.55
CA LYS A 52 -0.49 -6.90 -16.31
C LYS A 52 0.84 -7.61 -16.57
N ARG A 53 0.86 -8.59 -17.48
CA ARG A 53 2.08 -9.31 -17.86
C ARG A 53 3.05 -8.39 -18.61
N GLU A 54 2.55 -7.56 -19.51
CA GLU A 54 3.36 -6.61 -20.27
C GLU A 54 3.98 -5.53 -19.37
N ARG A 55 3.21 -4.99 -18.41
CA ARG A 55 3.71 -4.07 -17.38
C ARG A 55 4.86 -4.70 -16.58
N ARG A 56 4.69 -5.97 -16.16
CA ARG A 56 5.75 -6.73 -15.46
C ARG A 56 6.99 -6.93 -16.34
N LEU A 57 6.82 -7.28 -17.61
CA LEU A 57 7.94 -7.49 -18.53
C LEU A 57 8.71 -6.18 -18.79
N LYS A 58 8.00 -5.06 -18.99
CA LYS A 58 8.61 -3.73 -19.13
C LYS A 58 9.39 -3.36 -17.86
N HIS A 59 8.83 -3.64 -16.68
CA HIS A 59 9.49 -3.41 -15.40
C HIS A 59 10.78 -4.23 -15.25
N ILE A 60 10.73 -5.53 -15.53
CA ILE A 60 11.89 -6.43 -15.47
C ILE A 60 12.97 -6.01 -16.48
N LYS A 61 12.57 -5.64 -17.71
CA LYS A 61 13.50 -5.16 -18.75
C LYS A 61 14.19 -3.87 -18.33
N LYS A 62 13.45 -2.94 -17.69
CA LYS A 62 14.01 -1.72 -17.12
C LYS A 62 15.01 -2.03 -16.00
N LEU A 63 14.66 -2.89 -15.05
CA LEU A 63 15.57 -3.34 -13.99
C LEU A 63 16.85 -3.98 -14.54
N ARG A 64 16.74 -4.80 -15.58
CA ARG A 64 17.90 -5.45 -16.20
C ARG A 64 18.85 -4.42 -16.86
N ARG A 65 18.30 -3.38 -17.50
CA ARG A 65 19.09 -2.27 -18.08
C ARG A 65 19.72 -1.39 -17.01
N THR A 66 18.99 -1.08 -15.94
CA THR A 66 19.54 -0.30 -14.83
C THR A 66 20.66 -1.06 -14.10
N ARG A 67 20.55 -2.39 -14.00
CA ARG A 67 21.57 -3.24 -13.36
C ARG A 67 22.94 -3.20 -14.05
N SER A 68 23.01 -3.04 -15.36
CA SER A 68 24.31 -3.07 -16.08
C SER A 68 25.14 -1.80 -15.87
N ILE A 69 24.54 -0.76 -15.30
CA ILE A 69 25.16 0.56 -15.14
C ILE A 69 25.31 0.82 -13.63
N GLU A 70 26.46 0.46 -13.06
CA GLU A 70 26.77 0.67 -11.64
C GLU A 70 26.56 2.12 -11.15
N PRO A 71 26.92 3.20 -11.90
CA PRO A 71 26.67 4.55 -11.40
C PRO A 71 25.17 4.86 -11.27
N LEU A 72 24.32 4.29 -12.13
CA LEU A 72 22.87 4.48 -12.07
C LEU A 72 22.25 3.77 -10.86
N VAL A 73 22.83 2.65 -10.44
CA VAL A 73 22.46 1.94 -9.21
C VAL A 73 22.81 2.77 -7.98
N ASN A 74 24.04 3.28 -7.93
CA ASN A 74 24.51 4.09 -6.81
C ASN A 74 23.71 5.39 -6.69
N ASP A 75 23.36 6.02 -7.80
CA ASP A 75 22.50 7.21 -7.83
C ASP A 75 21.09 6.92 -7.25
N GLN A 76 20.49 5.78 -7.62
CA GLN A 76 19.20 5.38 -7.05
C GLN A 76 19.27 5.07 -5.54
N ILE A 77 20.39 4.50 -5.07
CA ILE A 77 20.64 4.25 -3.65
C ILE A 77 20.83 5.58 -2.91
N ALA A 78 21.63 6.50 -3.47
CA ALA A 78 21.87 7.83 -2.93
C ALA A 78 20.56 8.60 -2.82
N GLN A 79 19.77 8.64 -3.90
CA GLN A 79 18.47 9.31 -3.93
C GLN A 79 17.50 8.77 -2.86
N ALA A 80 17.45 7.46 -2.65
CA ALA A 80 16.64 6.86 -1.59
C ALA A 80 17.10 7.29 -0.18
N ASN A 81 18.42 7.37 0.03
CA ASN A 81 18.99 7.84 1.30
C ASN A 81 18.75 9.35 1.50
N THR A 82 18.84 10.17 0.45
CA THR A 82 18.55 11.61 0.51
C THR A 82 17.09 11.85 0.89
N TYR A 83 16.14 11.10 0.30
CA TYR A 83 14.72 11.21 0.69
C TYR A 83 14.47 10.80 2.14
N PHE A 84 15.18 9.79 2.64
CA PHE A 84 15.12 9.41 4.06
C PHE A 84 15.60 10.54 4.97
N LEU A 85 16.71 11.17 4.60
CA LEU A 85 17.32 12.25 5.37
C LEU A 85 16.41 13.49 5.38
N ILE A 86 15.83 13.86 4.22
CA ILE A 86 14.84 14.94 4.12
C ILE A 86 13.60 14.64 4.96
N PHE A 87 13.10 13.40 4.95
CA PHE A 87 11.99 12.98 5.79
C PHE A 87 12.29 13.19 7.27
N TRP A 88 13.47 12.75 7.73
CA TRP A 88 13.90 12.97 9.13
C TRP A 88 14.08 14.44 9.49
N ILE A 89 14.66 15.25 8.60
CA ILE A 89 14.76 16.70 8.81
C ILE A 89 13.37 17.31 8.96
N MET A 90 12.42 16.93 8.11
CA MET A 90 11.04 17.41 8.22
C MET A 90 10.40 17.01 9.55
N VAL A 91 10.53 15.74 9.96
CA VAL A 91 10.00 15.28 11.26
C VAL A 91 10.61 16.08 12.41
N LEU A 92 11.93 16.27 12.43
CA LEU A 92 12.62 17.05 13.46
C LEU A 92 12.21 18.53 13.45
N PHE A 93 12.09 19.13 12.27
CA PHE A 93 11.64 20.51 12.10
C PHE A 93 10.24 20.72 12.67
N TYR A 94 9.29 19.84 12.34
CA TYR A 94 7.93 19.92 12.88
C TYR A 94 7.89 19.64 14.39
N THR A 95 8.71 18.72 14.89
CA THR A 95 8.81 18.45 16.33
C THR A 95 9.36 19.66 17.09
N TYR A 96 10.40 20.31 16.55
CA TYR A 96 10.95 21.55 17.10
C TYR A 96 9.90 22.67 17.12
N LEU A 97 9.15 22.82 16.03
CA LEU A 97 8.10 23.82 15.89
C LEU A 97 6.94 23.58 16.89
N LEU A 98 6.70 22.32 17.28
CA LEU A 98 5.69 21.95 18.28
C LEU A 98 6.14 22.23 19.72
N ILE A 99 7.44 22.10 20.03
CA ILE A 99 7.99 22.25 21.38
C ILE A 99 8.30 23.72 21.70
N GLY A 100 8.92 24.44 20.76
CA GLY A 100 9.53 25.76 21.03
C GLY A 100 8.77 26.97 20.50
N SER A 101 7.72 26.80 19.69
CA SER A 101 7.10 27.91 18.96
C SER A 101 5.67 28.22 19.44
N PRO A 102 5.23 29.50 19.45
CA PRO A 102 3.82 29.88 19.66
C PRO A 102 2.88 29.27 18.60
N VAL A 103 3.42 28.72 17.51
CA VAL A 103 2.66 28.01 16.48
C VAL A 103 1.94 26.76 17.03
N LYS A 104 2.32 26.25 18.21
CA LYS A 104 1.55 25.21 18.93
C LYS A 104 0.08 25.60 19.13
N GLU A 105 -0.21 26.89 19.30
CA GLU A 105 -1.57 27.39 19.47
C GLU A 105 -2.34 27.28 18.16
N VAL A 106 -1.70 27.54 17.03
CA VAL A 106 -2.28 27.37 15.68
C VAL A 106 -2.63 25.92 15.39
N PHE A 107 -1.84 24.97 15.89
CA PHE A 107 -2.16 23.53 15.81
C PHE A 107 -3.37 23.13 16.69
N ASN A 108 -3.67 23.88 17.74
CA ASN A 108 -4.81 23.61 18.63
C ASN A 108 -6.11 24.30 18.17
N ILE A 109 -6.04 25.32 17.30
CA ILE A 109 -7.23 26.05 16.83
C ILE A 109 -8.15 25.17 15.98
N ASN A 110 -7.60 24.36 15.07
CA ASN A 110 -8.41 23.51 14.21
C ASN A 110 -7.66 22.24 13.75
N LYS A 111 -8.31 21.08 13.87
CA LYS A 111 -7.75 19.78 13.48
C LYS A 111 -7.42 19.72 11.98
N TRP A 112 -8.21 20.41 11.15
CA TRP A 112 -8.01 20.45 9.70
C TRP A 112 -6.77 21.24 9.29
N THR A 113 -6.49 22.36 9.96
CA THR A 113 -5.25 23.13 9.71
C THR A 113 -4.03 22.35 10.15
N SER A 114 -4.10 21.59 11.23
CA SER A 114 -3.02 20.70 11.69
C SER A 114 -2.74 19.57 10.68
N LEU A 115 -3.79 19.01 10.08
CA LEU A 115 -3.65 17.99 9.04
C LEU A 115 -3.02 18.56 7.76
N LEU A 116 -3.43 19.76 7.35
CA LEU A 116 -2.84 20.48 6.21
C LEU A 116 -1.38 20.85 6.46
N LEU A 117 -1.06 21.33 7.67
CA LEU A 117 0.33 21.65 8.03
C LEU A 117 1.20 20.41 8.06
N ALA A 118 0.67 19.24 8.44
CA ALA A 118 1.39 17.97 8.41
C ALA A 118 1.46 17.31 7.02
N SER A 119 0.73 17.81 6.00
CA SER A 119 0.70 17.22 4.66
C SER A 119 2.07 17.03 4.00
N PRO A 120 3.05 17.95 4.16
CA PRO A 120 4.38 17.77 3.59
C PRO A 120 5.09 16.53 4.13
N ILE A 121 4.90 16.19 5.42
CA ILE A 121 5.49 15.02 6.05
C ILE A 121 4.99 13.74 5.35
N TYR A 122 3.67 13.64 5.17
CA TYR A 122 3.06 12.49 4.48
C TYR A 122 3.51 12.38 3.01
N TYR A 123 3.70 13.52 2.32
CA TYR A 123 4.24 13.51 0.96
C TYR A 123 5.66 12.93 0.91
N PHE A 124 6.53 13.35 1.83
CA PHE A 124 7.90 12.82 1.91
C PHE A 124 7.93 11.36 2.33
N GLU A 125 7.05 10.94 3.24
CA GLU A 125 6.89 9.55 3.65
C GLU A 125 6.57 8.65 2.44
N ILE A 126 5.57 9.02 1.64
CA ILE A 126 5.18 8.25 0.44
C ILE A 126 6.32 8.21 -0.58
N LYS A 127 6.99 9.35 -0.83
CA LYS A 127 8.13 9.42 -1.75
C LYS A 127 9.29 8.54 -1.28
N TRP A 128 9.60 8.58 0.01
CA TRP A 128 10.63 7.74 0.61
C TRP A 128 10.27 6.26 0.50
N LEU A 129 9.02 5.87 0.80
CA LEU A 129 8.56 4.49 0.70
C LEU A 129 8.69 3.94 -0.72
N VAL A 130 8.33 4.74 -1.74
CA VAL A 130 8.47 4.37 -3.15
C VAL A 130 9.95 4.23 -3.56
N ALA A 131 10.82 5.14 -3.10
CA ALA A 131 12.25 5.08 -3.38
C ALA A 131 12.92 3.88 -2.69
N SER A 132 12.55 3.60 -1.45
CA SER A 132 13.03 2.46 -0.66
C SER A 132 12.63 1.12 -1.29
N GLY A 133 11.39 1.00 -1.75
CA GLY A 133 10.91 -0.18 -2.48
C GLY A 133 11.73 -0.46 -3.75
N LYS A 134 12.02 0.58 -4.54
CA LYS A 134 12.86 0.47 -5.75
C LYS A 134 14.29 0.02 -5.42
N LYS A 135 14.91 0.60 -4.38
CA LYS A 135 16.24 0.22 -3.90
C LYS A 135 16.29 -1.25 -3.50
N GLN A 136 15.33 -1.72 -2.70
CA GLN A 136 15.28 -3.12 -2.26
C GLN A 136 15.09 -4.09 -3.43
N GLU A 137 14.22 -3.75 -4.39
CA GLU A 137 13.99 -4.58 -5.59
C GLU A 137 15.27 -4.69 -6.43
N LEU A 138 15.99 -3.58 -6.59
CA LEU A 138 17.23 -3.55 -7.34
C LEU A 138 18.35 -4.34 -6.64
N LEU A 139 18.52 -4.18 -5.33
CA LEU A 139 19.48 -4.97 -4.54
C LEU A 139 19.18 -6.47 -4.59
N ARG A 140 17.90 -6.87 -4.56
CA ARG A 140 17.49 -8.28 -4.69
C ARG A 140 17.91 -8.87 -6.03
N VAL A 141 17.77 -8.11 -7.13
CA VAL A 141 18.19 -8.55 -8.47
C VAL A 141 19.72 -8.60 -8.62
N MET A 142 20.45 -7.70 -7.96
CA MET A 142 21.92 -7.75 -7.92
C MET A 142 22.45 -8.94 -7.11
N ARG A 143 21.88 -9.21 -5.92
CA ARG A 143 22.26 -10.37 -5.09
C ARG A 143 22.07 -11.71 -5.82
N ARG A 144 20.96 -11.89 -6.54
CA ARG A 144 20.68 -13.10 -7.34
C ARG A 144 21.65 -13.36 -8.51
N LYS A 145 22.48 -12.38 -8.90
CA LYS A 145 23.52 -12.58 -9.93
C LYS A 145 24.84 -13.08 -9.32
N ARG A 146 25.06 -12.78 -8.03
CA ARG A 146 26.32 -13.04 -7.33
C ARG A 146 26.33 -14.41 -6.65
N ALA A 147 25.14 -14.99 -6.43
CA ALA A 147 24.92 -16.40 -6.11
C ALA A 147 24.76 -17.20 -7.41
#